data_AF-A0A3B0QXR5-F1
#
_entry.id   AF-A0A3B0QXR5-F1
#
_cell.length_a   1.000
_cell.length_b   1.000
_cell.length_c   1.000
_cell.angle_alpha   90.00
_cell.angle_beta   90.00
_cell.angle_gamma   90.00
#
_symmetry.space_group_name_H-M   'P 1'
#
loop_
_entity.id
_entity.type
_entity.pdbx_description
1 polymer ?
#
loop_
_entity_poly.entity_id
_entity_poly.type
_entity_poly.pdbx_seq_one_letter_code
_entity_poly.pdbx_strand_id
1 'polypeptide(L)'
;AELKLQPPSQKSTFTNQSLVSLVTIEKNAIQYADSLQLSSTINRIDYRPSKGITKVRFEDHFTELQIDSYTGKIMSSKQRTDNIIEMIHDGSILDYLFKNKSEKVKLLYSSITSLGLILLAFSGFWLWLKPKQIKRHKIKKH
;
A
#
# COMPACT_ATOMS: atom_id res chain seq x y z
N ALA A 1 4.94 -21.07 2.93
CA ALA A 1 4.54 -20.02 3.88
C ALA A 1 4.00 -18.85 3.07
N GLU A 2 2.71 -18.50 3.21
CA GLU A 2 2.17 -17.30 2.56
C GLU A 2 2.81 -16.06 3.18
N LEU A 3 3.36 -15.16 2.35
CA LEU A 3 3.81 -13.85 2.80
C LEU A 3 2.57 -13.05 3.26
N LYS A 4 2.33 -13.02 4.57
CA LYS A 4 1.27 -12.21 5.19
C LYS A 4 1.69 -10.74 5.22
N LEU A 5 1.53 -10.06 4.09
CA LEU A 5 1.91 -8.65 3.92
C LEU A 5 0.99 -7.68 4.69
N GLN A 6 -0.24 -8.12 4.97
CA GLN A 6 -1.20 -7.40 5.81
C GLN A 6 -1.55 -8.21 7.06
N PRO A 7 -1.77 -7.54 8.20
CA PRO A 7 -2.28 -8.22 9.38
C PRO A 7 -3.74 -8.69 9.16
N PRO A 8 -4.13 -9.83 9.75
CA PRO A 8 -5.51 -10.30 9.69
C PRO A 8 -6.44 -9.25 10.30
N SER A 9 -7.59 -9.02 9.66
CA SER A 9 -8.59 -8.09 10.20
C SER A 9 -9.35 -8.74 11.35
N GLN A 10 -9.48 -8.03 12.46
CA GLN A 10 -10.38 -8.40 13.54
C GLN A 10 -11.83 -8.11 13.15
N LYS A 11 -12.76 -8.66 13.92
CA LYS A 11 -14.19 -8.37 13.82
C LYS A 11 -14.69 -7.98 15.20
N SER A 12 -15.40 -6.87 15.30
CA SER A 12 -16.02 -6.47 16.56
C SER A 12 -17.09 -7.48 16.96
N THR A 13 -17.15 -7.78 18.25
CA THR A 13 -18.23 -8.55 18.86
C THR A 13 -19.46 -7.69 19.15
N PHE A 14 -19.33 -6.37 19.12
CA PHE A 14 -20.41 -5.42 19.33
C PHE A 14 -20.92 -4.96 17.96
N THR A 15 -22.24 -5.07 17.73
CA THR A 15 -22.86 -4.63 16.46
C THR A 15 -24.10 -3.77 16.66
N ASN A 16 -24.64 -3.74 17.89
CA ASN A 16 -25.87 -3.03 18.25
C ASN A 16 -25.64 -1.76 19.09
N GLN A 17 -24.41 -1.24 19.12
CA GLN A 17 -24.07 0.00 19.84
C GLN A 17 -23.93 1.17 18.86
N SER A 18 -24.03 2.40 19.37
CA SER A 18 -23.69 3.58 18.58
C SER A 18 -22.19 3.56 18.25
N LEU A 19 -21.85 4.02 17.05
CA LEU A 19 -20.47 4.15 16.63
C LEU A 19 -19.78 5.26 17.41
N VAL A 20 -18.52 5.03 17.75
CA VAL A 20 -17.65 6.04 18.31
C VAL A 20 -17.27 7.04 17.22
N SER A 21 -17.16 8.32 17.58
CA SER A 21 -16.75 9.36 16.65
C SER A 21 -15.33 9.12 16.11
N LEU A 22 -15.09 9.56 14.87
CA LEU A 22 -13.78 9.47 14.24
C LEU A 22 -12.69 10.22 15.06
N VAL A 23 -13.06 11.34 15.68
CA VAL A 23 -12.15 12.14 16.54
C VAL A 23 -11.68 11.33 17.75
N THR A 24 -12.57 10.53 18.36
CA THR A 24 -12.17 9.66 19.47
C THR A 24 -11.23 8.56 19.00
N ILE A 25 -11.48 7.99 17.82
CA ILE A 25 -10.61 6.94 17.23
C ILE A 25 -9.23 7.52 16.93
N GLU A 26 -9.18 8.71 16.32
CA GLU A 26 -7.95 9.45 16.05
C GLU A 26 -7.17 9.72 17.35
N LYS A 27 -7.84 10.28 18.36
CA LYS A 27 -7.24 10.54 19.68
C LYS A 27 -6.67 9.26 20.32
N ASN A 28 -7.42 8.17 20.28
CA ASN A 28 -6.96 6.89 20.84
C ASN A 28 -5.74 6.35 20.09
N ALA A 29 -5.70 6.52 18.77
CA ALA A 29 -4.56 6.13 17.95
C ALA A 29 -3.31 6.98 18.23
N ILE A 30 -3.47 8.30 18.34
CA ILE A 30 -2.38 9.23 18.69
C ILE A 30 -1.83 8.89 20.08
N GLN A 31 -2.71 8.76 21.08
CA GLN A 31 -2.31 8.41 22.44
C GLN A 31 -1.57 7.07 22.50
N TYR A 32 -1.97 6.10 21.68
CA TYR A 32 -1.27 4.82 21.58
C TYR A 32 0.13 4.97 20.98
N ALA A 33 0.28 5.71 19.88
CA ALA A 33 1.58 5.97 19.26
C ALA A 33 2.52 6.72 20.22
N ASP A 34 2.01 7.77 20.88
CA ASP A 34 2.75 8.55 21.87
C ASP A 34 3.21 7.69 23.06
N SER A 35 2.36 6.75 23.52
CA SER A 35 2.72 5.82 24.61
C SER A 35 3.88 4.88 24.26
N LEU A 36 4.11 4.66 22.96
CA LEU A 36 5.21 3.87 22.43
C LEU A 36 6.39 4.74 21.97
N GLN A 37 6.33 6.05 22.18
CA GLN A 37 7.33 7.03 21.70
C GLN A 37 7.53 6.97 20.18
N LEU A 38 6.46 6.66 19.43
CA LEU A 38 6.42 6.64 17.97
C LEU A 38 5.79 7.92 17.43
N SER A 39 6.06 8.25 16.17
CA SER A 39 5.38 9.36 15.48
C SER A 39 3.88 9.12 15.43
N SER A 40 3.09 10.08 15.93
CA SER A 40 1.63 10.03 15.91
C SER A 40 1.01 10.56 14.61
N THR A 41 1.83 10.81 13.58
CA THR A 41 1.36 11.29 12.27
C THR A 41 0.56 10.19 11.56
N ILE A 42 -0.74 10.41 11.41
CA ILE A 42 -1.65 9.46 10.76
C ILE A 42 -1.62 9.68 9.25
N ASN A 43 -1.35 8.61 8.50
CA ASN A 43 -1.44 8.57 7.04
C ASN A 43 -2.89 8.41 6.58
N ARG A 44 -3.60 7.45 7.18
CA ARG A 44 -4.96 7.10 6.75
C ARG A 44 -5.77 6.47 7.87
N ILE A 45 -7.05 6.82 7.92
CA ILE A 45 -8.06 6.13 8.71
C ILE A 45 -9.06 5.48 7.75
N ASP A 46 -9.24 4.17 7.86
CA ASP A 46 -10.08 3.36 6.99
C ASP A 46 -11.18 2.66 7.80
N TYR A 47 -12.42 3.10 7.59
CA TYR A 47 -13.59 2.61 8.29
C TYR A 47 -14.14 1.33 7.62
N ARG A 48 -14.27 0.24 8.39
CA ARG A 48 -14.73 -1.07 7.91
C ARG A 48 -16.02 -1.50 8.64
N PRO A 49 -17.18 -0.92 8.29
CA PRO A 49 -18.43 -1.17 9.00
C PRO A 49 -18.86 -2.65 8.96
N SER A 50 -18.61 -3.37 7.86
CA SER A 50 -18.92 -4.81 7.75
C SER A 50 -18.19 -5.68 8.79
N LYS A 51 -17.10 -5.17 9.37
CA LYS A 51 -16.32 -5.82 10.44
C LYS A 51 -16.44 -5.11 11.78
N GLY A 52 -17.09 -3.94 11.85
CA GLY A 52 -17.17 -3.12 13.06
C GLY A 52 -15.83 -2.55 13.54
N ILE A 53 -14.85 -2.40 12.64
CA ILE A 53 -13.51 -1.92 13.00
C ILE A 53 -13.09 -0.72 12.15
N THR A 54 -12.17 0.06 12.70
CA THR A 54 -11.48 1.15 12.01
C THR A 54 -9.99 0.84 12.01
N LYS A 55 -9.37 0.92 10.82
CA LYS A 55 -7.94 0.72 10.65
C LYS A 55 -7.25 2.07 10.58
N VAL A 56 -6.33 2.34 11.48
CA VAL A 56 -5.50 3.54 11.48
C VAL A 56 -4.09 3.16 11.05
N ARG A 57 -3.52 3.91 10.12
CA ARG A 57 -2.17 3.72 9.59
C ARG A 57 -1.36 4.98 9.85
N PHE A 58 -0.11 4.79 10.27
CA PHE A 58 0.83 5.87 10.54
C PHE A 58 1.80 6.05 9.38
N GLU A 59 2.28 7.29 9.19
CA GLU A 59 3.20 7.65 8.11
C GLU A 59 4.57 6.99 8.27
N ASP A 60 5.16 7.06 9.46
CA ASP A 60 6.62 6.87 9.61
C ASP A 60 7.05 5.46 10.00
N HIS A 61 6.14 4.62 10.48
CA HIS A 61 6.52 3.35 11.12
C HIS A 61 5.66 2.16 10.70
N PHE A 62 4.95 2.26 9.57
CA PHE A 62 4.24 1.17 8.87
C PHE A 62 3.31 0.31 9.75
N THR A 63 2.88 0.84 10.89
CA THR A 63 2.02 0.11 11.81
C THR A 63 0.56 0.34 11.44
N GLU A 64 -0.19 -0.75 11.35
CA GLU A 64 -1.65 -0.73 11.29
C GLU A 64 -2.20 -1.01 12.68
N LEU A 65 -2.96 -0.04 13.19
CA LEU A 65 -3.76 -0.16 14.39
C LEU A 65 -5.20 -0.51 13.98
N GLN A 66 -5.77 -1.54 14.58
CA GLN A 66 -7.17 -1.88 14.40
C GLN A 66 -7.92 -1.54 15.68
N ILE A 67 -8.88 -0.63 15.57
CA ILE A 67 -9.69 -0.12 16.68
C ILE A 67 -11.14 -0.60 16.48
N ASP A 68 -11.75 -1.09 17.55
CA ASP A 68 -13.17 -1.41 17.58
C ASP A 68 -13.99 -0.12 17.43
N SER A 69 -14.88 -0.06 16.44
CA SER A 69 -15.59 1.17 16.10
C SER A 69 -16.77 1.50 17.01
N TYR A 70 -17.16 0.57 17.89
CA TYR A 70 -18.25 0.75 18.84
C TYR A 70 -17.74 1.07 20.25
N THR A 71 -16.56 0.57 20.60
CA THR A 71 -15.98 0.78 21.94
C THR A 71 -14.77 1.73 21.93
N GLY A 72 -14.15 1.96 20.78
CA GLY A 72 -12.91 2.74 20.65
C GLY A 72 -11.68 2.01 21.19
N LYS A 73 -11.79 0.73 21.56
CA LYS A 73 -10.68 -0.07 22.10
C LYS A 73 -9.77 -0.59 20.99
N ILE A 74 -8.47 -0.62 21.28
CA ILE A 74 -7.47 -1.17 20.36
C ILE A 74 -7.58 -2.71 20.38
N MET A 75 -7.83 -3.30 19.23
CA MET A 75 -7.94 -4.75 19.03
C MET A 75 -6.65 -5.37 18.51
N SER A 76 -5.87 -4.62 17.72
CA SER A 76 -4.61 -5.12 17.16
C SER A 76 -3.67 -3.98 16.81
N SER A 77 -2.37 -4.21 16.99
CA SER A 77 -1.28 -3.34 16.56
C SER A 77 -0.22 -4.21 15.91
N LYS A 78 -0.04 -4.08 14.60
CA LYS A 78 0.90 -4.91 13.82
C LYS A 78 1.52 -4.12 12.68
N GLN A 79 2.73 -4.50 12.31
CA GLN A 79 3.41 -3.99 11.12
C GLN A 79 2.71 -4.47 9.84
N ARG A 80 2.59 -3.57 8.86
CA ARG A 80 1.94 -3.79 7.57
C ARG A 80 2.95 -3.50 6.46
N THR A 81 3.48 -4.56 5.84
CA THR A 81 4.59 -4.44 4.86
C THR A 81 4.12 -4.15 3.44
N ASP A 82 2.85 -4.38 3.11
CA ASP A 82 2.34 -4.04 1.77
C ASP A 82 2.33 -2.53 1.50
N ASN A 83 2.35 -1.68 2.54
CA ASN A 83 2.55 -0.24 2.38
C ASN A 83 3.89 0.07 1.71
N ILE A 84 4.94 -0.68 2.06
CA ILE A 84 6.27 -0.50 1.47
C ILE A 84 6.23 -0.88 -0.01
N ILE A 85 5.51 -1.97 -0.35
CA ILE A 85 5.36 -2.41 -1.74
C ILE A 85 4.57 -1.38 -2.55
N GLU A 86 3.50 -0.83 -1.97
CA GLU A 86 2.71 0.26 -2.54
C GLU A 86 3.58 1.48 -2.86
N MET A 87 4.45 1.87 -1.91
CA MET A 87 5.38 2.99 -2.07
C MET A 87 6.47 2.74 -3.11
N ILE A 88 6.95 1.50 -3.23
CA ILE A 88 7.90 1.13 -4.29
C ILE A 88 7.22 1.20 -5.64
N HIS A 89 5.99 0.68 -5.73
CA HIS A 89 5.23 0.63 -6.99
C HIS A 89 4.90 2.02 -7.52
N ASP A 90 4.48 2.95 -6.65
CA ASP A 90 4.11 4.30 -7.07
C ASP A 90 5.26 5.30 -7.06
N GLY A 91 6.44 4.91 -6.56
CA GLY A 91 7.65 5.73 -6.48
C GLY A 91 7.78 6.61 -5.24
N SER A 92 6.78 6.64 -4.36
CA SER A 92 6.80 7.44 -3.12
C SER A 92 7.82 6.94 -2.08
N ILE A 93 8.40 5.75 -2.29
CA ILE A 93 9.51 5.26 -1.44
C ILE A 93 10.72 6.20 -1.45
N LEU A 94 10.98 6.88 -2.57
CA LEU A 94 12.07 7.84 -2.68
C LEU A 94 11.77 9.09 -1.85
N ASP A 95 10.54 9.58 -1.90
CA ASP A 95 10.10 10.73 -1.10
C ASP A 95 10.23 10.44 0.40
N TYR A 96 9.86 9.22 0.81
CA TYR A 96 10.04 8.74 2.19
C TYR A 96 11.52 8.65 2.60
N LEU A 97 12.39 8.05 1.78
CA LEU A 97 13.82 7.88 2.09
C LEU A 97 14.58 9.20 2.12
N PHE A 98 14.31 10.11 1.18
CA PHE A 98 14.99 11.39 1.06
C PHE A 98 14.30 12.51 1.84
N LYS A 99 13.21 12.21 2.57
CA LYS A 99 12.33 13.18 3.24
C LYS A 99 11.93 14.35 2.33
N ASN A 100 11.80 14.05 1.04
CA ASN A 100 11.54 15.06 0.02
C ASN A 100 10.02 15.17 -0.15
N LYS A 101 9.45 16.34 0.13
CA LYS A 101 8.00 16.58 -0.03
C LYS A 101 7.61 16.94 -1.47
N SER A 102 8.55 16.86 -2.41
CA SER A 102 8.35 17.27 -3.79
C SER A 102 7.76 16.12 -4.62
N GLU A 103 6.48 16.25 -5.00
CA GLU A 103 5.77 15.30 -5.89
C GLU A 103 6.48 15.02 -7.23
N LYS A 104 7.45 15.85 -7.62
CA LYS A 104 8.22 15.70 -8.85
C LYS A 104 9.01 14.38 -8.91
N VAL A 105 9.54 13.89 -7.79
CA VAL A 105 10.36 12.65 -7.79
C VAL A 105 9.47 11.46 -8.10
N LYS A 106 8.31 11.36 -7.44
CA LYS A 106 7.29 10.37 -7.73
C LYS A 106 6.88 10.37 -9.21
N LEU A 107 6.57 11.55 -9.76
CA LEU A 107 6.17 11.70 -11.17
C LEU A 107 7.27 11.27 -12.14
N LEU A 108 8.53 11.62 -11.86
CA LEU A 108 9.67 11.19 -12.69
C LEU A 108 9.84 9.67 -12.63
N TYR A 109 9.79 9.08 -11.44
CA TYR A 109 9.89 7.64 -11.24
C TYR A 109 8.83 6.87 -12.03
N SER A 110 7.55 7.24 -11.87
CA SER A 110 6.45 6.57 -12.57
C SER A 110 6.55 6.73 -14.08
N SER A 111 6.95 7.92 -14.56
CA SER A 111 7.08 8.22 -16.00
C SER A 111 8.19 7.41 -16.66
N ILE A 112 9.37 7.35 -16.04
CA ILE A 112 10.51 6.58 -16.55
C ILE A 112 10.19 5.08 -16.54
N THR A 113 9.57 4.58 -15.47
CA THR A 113 9.20 3.17 -15.33
C THR A 113 8.16 2.76 -16.37
N SER A 114 7.14 3.61 -16.61
CA SER A 114 6.13 3.39 -17.65
C SER A 114 6.76 3.38 -19.05
N LEU A 115 7.62 4.34 -19.36
CA LEU A 115 8.33 4.39 -20.64
C LEU A 115 9.22 3.16 -20.85
N GLY A 116 9.93 2.73 -19.80
CA GLY A 116 10.72 1.50 -19.81
C GLY A 116 9.86 0.27 -20.10
N LEU A 117 8.69 0.15 -19.48
CA LEU A 117 7.75 -0.95 -19.73
C LEU A 117 7.26 -0.96 -21.18
N ILE A 118 6.95 0.22 -21.74
CA ILE A 118 6.57 0.37 -23.15
C ILE A 118 7.70 -0.10 -24.08
N LEU A 119 8.94 0.33 -23.82
CA LEU A 119 10.11 -0.08 -24.61
C LEU A 119 10.36 -1.60 -24.51
N LEU A 120 10.22 -2.18 -23.33
CA LEU A 120 10.33 -3.63 -23.12
C LEU A 120 9.21 -4.39 -23.84
N ALA A 121 7.99 -3.88 -23.83
CA ALA A 121 6.86 -4.48 -24.54
C ALA A 121 7.10 -4.47 -26.06
N PHE A 122 7.50 -3.34 -26.63
CA PHE A 122 7.80 -3.24 -28.07
C PHE A 122 8.97 -4.13 -28.47
N SER A 123 10.07 -4.13 -27.70
CA SER A 123 11.24 -4.97 -28.00
C SER A 123 10.93 -6.46 -27.86
N GLY A 124 10.17 -6.86 -26.83
CA GLY A 124 9.69 -8.23 -26.65
C GLY A 124 8.81 -8.70 -27.82
N PHE A 125 7.87 -7.86 -28.26
CA PHE A 125 7.03 -8.17 -29.41
C PHE A 125 7.85 -8.30 -30.71
N TRP A 126 8.83 -7.42 -30.91
CA TRP A 126 9.75 -7.50 -32.05
C TRP A 126 10.56 -8.79 -32.06
N LEU A 127 11.13 -9.17 -30.92
CA LEU A 127 11.87 -10.44 -30.75
C LEU A 127 10.99 -11.66 -30.99
N TRP A 128 9.71 -11.61 -30.64
CA TRP A 128 8.75 -12.69 -30.89
C TRP A 128 8.37 -12.83 -32.38
N LEU A 129 8.22 -11.72 -33.11
CA LEU A 129 7.86 -11.73 -34.53
C LEU A 129 9.02 -12.11 -35.46
N LYS A 130 10.24 -11.65 -35.18
CA LYS A 130 11.42 -11.88 -36.02
C LYS A 130 11.68 -13.34 -36.41
N PRO A 131 11.71 -14.32 -35.50
CA PRO A 131 11.96 -15.72 -35.87
C PRO A 131 10.86 -16.29 -36.77
N LYS A 132 9.60 -15.88 -36.59
CA LYS A 132 8.49 -16.28 -37.47
C LYS A 132 8.68 -15.73 -38.89
N GLN A 133 9.13 -14.48 -39.02
CA GLN A 133 9.45 -13.88 -40.31
C GLN A 133 10.60 -14.63 -40.99
N ILE A 134 11.71 -14.90 -40.28
CA ILE A 134 12.87 -15.60 -40.82
C ILE A 134 12.50 -16.99 -41.34
N LYS A 135 11.71 -17.77 -40.59
CA LYS A 135 11.22 -19.09 -41.04
C LYS A 135 10.38 -18.99 -42.32
N ARG A 136 9.45 -18.02 -42.39
CA ARG A 136 8.63 -17.78 -43.59
C ARG A 136 9.48 -17.42 -44.83
N HIS A 137 10.50 -16.59 -44.66
CA HIS A 137 11.41 -16.22 -45.76
C HIS A 137 12.26 -17.39 -46.24
N LYS A 138 12.67 -18.31 -45.35
CA LYS A 138 13.39 -19.54 -45.75
C LYS A 138 12.50 -20.50 -46.55
N ILE A 139 11.24 -20.69 -46.15
CA ILE A 139 10.29 -21.57 -46.84
C ILE A 139 9.96 -21.04 -48.25
N LYS A 140 9.82 -19.71 -48.43
CA LYS A 140 9.56 -19.12 -49.75
C LYS A 140 10.74 -19.18 -50.73
N LYS A 141 11.96 -19.46 -50.25
CA LYS A 141 13.19 -19.43 -51.07
C LYS A 141 13.61 -20.81 -51.58
N HIS A 142 12.92 -21.87 -51.13
CA HIS A 142 13.00 -23.24 -51.61
C HIS A 142 11.70 -23.60 -52.33
#